data_AF-A0A1I7XA30-F1
#
_entry.id   AF-A0A1I7XA30-F1
#
_cell.length_a   1.000
_cell.length_b   1.000
_cell.length_c   1.000
_cell.angle_alpha   90.00
_cell.angle_beta   90.00
_cell.angle_gamma   90.00
#
_symmetry.space_group_name_H-M   'P 1'
#
loop_
_entity.id
_entity.type
_entity.pdbx_description
1 polymer ?
#
loop_
_entity_poly.entity_id
_entity_poly.type
_entity_poly.pdbx_seq_one_letter_code
_entity_poly.pdbx_strand_id
1 'polypeptide(L)' 'MSYSLTKEEIGRYSRQLLISEIGVSVGFIFIICHRGNDSQLAVEMLRDKLSPIRVKDIQGGYEAWASEVNPQFPTY' A
#
# COMPACT_ATOMS: atom_id res chain seq x y z
N MET A 1 -21.99 -8.71 2.78
CA MET A 1 -21.10 -9.63 2.03
C MET A 1 -19.67 -9.14 2.24
N SER A 2 -18.87 -9.86 3.02
CA SER A 2 -17.46 -9.51 3.25
C SER A 2 -16.64 -9.99 2.07
N TYR A 3 -16.18 -9.07 1.22
CA TYR A 3 -15.24 -9.39 0.15
C TYR A 3 -13.87 -9.61 0.79
N SER A 4 -13.59 -10.84 1.16
CA SER A 4 -12.29 -11.28 1.66
C SER A 4 -11.67 -12.14 0.57
N LEU A 5 -10.60 -11.66 -0.06
CA LEU A 5 -9.87 -12.43 -1.05
C LEU A 5 -9.18 -13.63 -0.37
N THR A 6 -9.24 -14.78 -1.03
CA THR A 6 -8.53 -16.00 -0.62
C THR A 6 -7.03 -15.85 -0.77
N LYS A 7 -6.25 -16.71 -0.09
CA LYS A 7 -4.78 -16.66 -0.13
C LYS A 7 -4.25 -16.92 -1.54
N GLU A 8 -4.95 -17.76 -2.29
CA GLU A 8 -4.66 -18.14 -3.65
C GLU A 8 -4.91 -16.98 -4.62
N GLU A 9 -5.98 -16.21 -4.41
CA GLU A 9 -6.25 -14.99 -5.18
C GLU A 9 -5.19 -13.92 -4.91
N ILE A 10 -4.79 -13.73 -3.64
CA ILE A 10 -3.70 -12.82 -3.26
C ILE A 10 -2.38 -13.25 -3.93
N GLY A 11 -2.07 -14.55 -3.93
CA GLY A 11 -0.87 -15.10 -4.57
C GLY A 11 -0.87 -14.93 -6.09
N ARG A 12 -2.03 -14.86 -6.73
CA ARG A 12 -2.17 -14.64 -8.18
C ARG A 12 -1.94 -13.18 -8.59
N TYR A 13 -2.33 -12.23 -7.74
CA TYR A 13 -2.10 -10.79 -7.97
C TYR A 13 -0.71 -10.33 -7.51
N SER A 14 -0.10 -11.03 -6.56
CA SER A 14 1.25 -10.75 -6.07
C SER A 14 2.31 -11.42 -6.95
N ARG A 15 2.64 -10.80 -8.09
CA ARG A 15 3.83 -11.22 -8.87
C ARG A 15 5.15 -10.67 -8.32
N GLN A 16 5.11 -9.77 -7.34
CA GLN A 16 6.30 -9.29 -6.62
C GLN A 16 5.83 -8.52 -5.36
N LEU A 17 6.47 -8.81 -4.22
CA LEU A 17 6.47 -8.06 -2.95
C LEU A 17 5.34 -8.34 -1.93
N LEU A 18 5.45 -9.47 -1.22
CA LEU A 18 5.43 -9.44 0.26
C LEU A 18 6.67 -10.22 0.72
N ILE A 19 7.80 -9.50 0.70
CA ILE A 19 9.17 -10.01 0.64
C ILE A 19 9.62 -10.62 1.96
N SER A 20 10.29 -11.78 1.89
CA SER A 20 11.14 -12.34 2.95
C SER A 20 12.50 -11.62 3.11
N GLU A 21 12.75 -10.52 2.40
CA GLU A 21 14.05 -9.84 2.32
C GLU A 21 13.88 -8.32 2.19
N ILE A 22 13.13 -7.68 3.07
CA ILE A 22 13.47 -6.29 3.36
C ILE A 22 14.59 -6.37 4.38
N GLY A 23 15.81 -6.03 3.96
CA GLY A 23 16.82 -5.55 4.89
C GLY A 23 16.24 -4.33 5.58
N VAL A 24 15.55 -4.55 6.71
CA VAL A 24 14.90 -3.49 7.47
C VAL A 24 16.01 -2.69 8.13
N SER A 25 16.58 -1.75 7.38
CA SER A 25 17.02 -0.51 8.00
C SER A 25 15.76 0.14 8.56
N VAL A 26 15.81 0.54 9.82
CA VAL A 26 14.72 1.20 10.57
C VAL A 26 14.04 2.26 9.69
N GLY A 27 12.85 1.97 9.16
CA GLY A 27 12.31 2.71 8.00
C GLY A 27 10.79 2.85 8.00
N PHE A 28 10.29 3.61 7.02
CA PHE A 28 8.86 3.77 6.75
C PHE A 28 8.41 2.84 5.63
N ILE A 29 7.20 2.32 5.74
CA ILE A 29 6.46 1.72 4.63
C ILE A 29 5.39 2.71 4.19
N PHE A 30 5.33 2.98 2.88
CA PHE A 30 4.29 3.80 2.27
C PHE A 30 3.36 2.93 1.43
N ILE A 31 2.05 3.12 1.60
CA ILE A 31 1.00 2.40 0.88
C ILE A 31 0.21 3.41 0.04
N ILE A 32 -0.12 3.06 -1.19
CA ILE A 32 -0.89 3.92 -2.09
C ILE A 32 -2.01 3.11 -2.75
N CYS A 33 -3.19 3.71 -2.88
CA CYS A 33 -4.29 3.19 -3.69
C CYS A 33 -4.79 4.27 -4.66
N HIS A 34 -5.97 4.09 -5.28
CA HIS A 34 -6.54 5.02 -6.27
C HIS A 34 -6.68 6.45 -5.74
N ARG A 35 -7.48 6.61 -4.67
CA ARG A 35 -7.81 7.92 -4.06
C ARG A 35 -7.39 8.05 -2.59
N GLY A 36 -6.63 7.09 -2.07
CA GLY A 36 -6.21 7.08 -0.67
C GLY A 36 -7.20 6.44 0.33
N ASN A 37 -8.34 5.92 -0.13
CA ASN A 37 -9.35 5.32 0.77
C ASN A 37 -8.88 3.97 1.33
N ASP A 38 -8.59 3.01 0.45
CA ASP A 38 -8.19 1.65 0.86
C ASP A 38 -6.81 1.63 1.53
N SER A 39 -5.92 2.56 1.16
CA SER A 39 -4.59 2.64 1.76
C SER A 39 -4.66 3.06 3.23
N GLN A 40 -5.63 3.88 3.65
CA GLN A 40 -5.85 4.20 5.07
C GLN A 40 -6.25 2.94 5.86
N LEU A 41 -7.15 2.13 5.32
CA LEU A 41 -7.54 0.86 5.94
C LEU A 41 -6.33 -0.09 6.03
N ALA A 42 -5.49 -0.13 5.00
CA ALA A 42 -4.27 -0.95 5.01
C ALA A 42 -3.28 -0.47 6.10
N VAL A 43 -3.10 0.84 6.28
CA VAL A 43 -2.28 1.39 7.36
C VAL A 43 -2.82 0.96 8.72
N GLU A 44 -4.13 1.11 8.95
CA GLU A 44 -4.77 0.73 10.21
C GLU A 44 -4.55 -0.76 10.53
N MET A 45 -4.71 -1.63 9.52
CA MET A 45 -4.52 -3.07 9.68
C MET A 45 -3.06 -3.49 9.93
N LEU A 46 -2.08 -2.72 9.46
CA LEU A 46 -0.68 -3.12 9.41
C LEU A 46 0.21 -2.40 10.44
N ARG A 47 -0.16 -1.20 10.91
CA ARG A 47 0.68 -0.38 11.80
C ARG A 47 1.13 -1.13 13.05
N ASP A 48 0.24 -1.90 13.67
CA ASP A 48 0.52 -2.60 14.93
C ASP A 48 1.25 -3.93 14.67
N LYS A 49 0.98 -4.54 13.51
CA LYS A 49 1.58 -5.83 13.09
C LYS A 49 3.03 -5.69 12.63
N LEU A 50 3.39 -4.52 12.10
CA LEU A 50 4.71 -4.24 11.54
C LEU A 50 5.59 -3.38 12.46
N SER A 51 5.15 -3.10 13.70
CA SER A 51 5.95 -2.36 14.69
C SER A 51 7.33 -3.00 14.89
N PRO A 52 8.44 -2.21 14.90
CA PRO A 52 8.49 -0.74 14.99
C PRO A 52 8.48 0.01 13.65
N ILE A 53 8.21 -0.65 12.52
CA ILE A 53 8.19 -0.03 11.19
C ILE A 53 7.00 0.94 11.10
N ARG A 54 7.25 2.19 10.70
CA ARG A 54 6.20 3.19 10.56
C ARG A 54 5.48 3.02 9.23
N VAL A 55 4.22 2.63 9.28
CA VAL A 55 3.36 2.49 8.09
C VAL A 55 2.58 3.78 7.87
N LYS A 56 2.58 4.29 6.65
CA LYS A 56 1.87 5.50 6.23
C LYS A 56 1.20 5.27 4.88
N ASP A 57 0.17 6.04 4.57
CA ASP A 57 -0.41 6.09 3.24
C ASP A 57 -0.13 7.42 2.55
N ILE A 58 -0.35 7.43 1.23
CA ILE A 58 -0.33 8.65 0.42
C ILE A 58 -1.75 9.19 0.32
N GLN A 59 -1.96 10.37 0.92
CA GLN A 59 -3.23 11.06 0.88
C GLN A 59 -3.66 11.34 -0.57
N GLY A 60 -4.92 11.08 -0.89
CA GLY A 60 -5.45 11.26 -2.24
C GLY A 60 -4.98 10.21 -3.26
N GLY A 61 -4.18 9.23 -2.84
CA GLY A 61 -3.75 8.12 -3.67
C GLY A 61 -2.86 8.55 -4.84
N TYR A 62 -2.78 7.70 -5.86
CA TYR A 62 -1.98 8.02 -7.03
C TYR A 62 -2.64 9.08 -7.92
N GLU A 63 -3.95 9.34 -7.79
CA GLU A 63 -4.59 10.46 -8.47
C GLU A 63 -4.00 11.80 -7.99
N ALA A 64 -3.92 12.01 -6.67
CA ALA A 64 -3.30 13.22 -6.11
C ALA A 64 -1.81 13.31 -6.46
N TRP A 65 -1.10 12.17 -6.43
CA TRP A 65 0.29 12.12 -6.88
C TRP A 65 0.43 12.57 -8.34
N ALA A 66 -0.44 12.09 -9.22
CA ALA A 66 -0.42 12.48 -10.63
C ALA A 66 -0.70 13.97 -10.79
N SER A 67 -1.69 14.53 -10.08
CA SER A 67 -2.02 15.95 -10.22
C SER A 67 -0.99 16.90 -9.58
N GLU A 68 -0.40 16.51 -8.45
CA GLU A 68 0.39 17.44 -7.61
C GLU A 68 1.90 17.25 -7.75
N VAL A 69 2.36 16.04 -8.11
CA VAL A 69 3.78 15.68 -8.10
C VAL A 69 4.28 15.31 -9.50
N ASN A 70 3.59 14.42 -10.19
CA ASN A 70 4.00 13.96 -11.52
C ASN A 70 2.80 13.85 -12.48
N PRO A 71 2.52 14.92 -13.26
CA PRO A 71 1.45 14.92 -14.25
C PRO A 71 1.59 13.90 -15.39
N GLN A 72 2.75 13.27 -15.55
CA GLN A 72 2.96 12.17 -16.51
C GLN A 72 2.68 10.79 -15.90
N PHE A 73 2.34 10.73 -14.61
CA PHE A 73 2.01 9.47 -13.96
C PHE A 73 0.67 8.94 -14.51
N PRO A 74 0.61 7.66 -14.94
CA PRO A 74 -0.60 7.13 -15.56
C PRO A 74 -1.74 7.05 -14.54
N THR A 75 -2.86 7.64 -14.91
CA THR A 75 -4.13 7.55 -14.18
C THR A 75 -5.14 6.77 -15.01
N TYR A 76 -5.90 5.90 -14.36
CA TYR A 76 -6.94 5.07 -14.97
C TYR A 76 -8.22 5.09 -14.13
#